data_AF-A0A6A9SSA8-F1
#
_entry.id   AF-A0A6A9SSA8-F1
#
_cell.length_a   1.000
_cell.length_b   1.000
_cell.length_c   1.000
_cell.angle_alpha   90.00
_cell.angle_beta   90.00
_cell.angle_gamma   90.00
#
_symmetry.space_group_name_H-M   'P 1'
#
loop_
_entity.id
_entity.type
_entity.pdbx_description
1 polymer ?
#
loop_
_entity_poly.entity_id
_entity_poly.type
_entity_poly.pdbx_seq_one_letter_code
_entity_poly.pdbx_strand_id
1 'polypeptide(L)'
;MREYPFELAVCATIEAESDGLIARQLGTHTRIVDAVEIRPGPEFEDRVAITAESIPNLAIESDVGAGRARYWKDAIDAAPDRAREVVDRAVEVGFFEAERRNGRRYVRQTARYPDWVGGLRAFENKPDLGRPGDLELQLRKDVSLALFDEVILVTESYVTGAHLNRIPDSVGVWRFDTETGDIEVVRAATPLSTDEPGVAVLEESPARVDIEPVTAAEKARLRRRVAERAYGKGWRPETLPACSQAEAGGPPFRPDDALPYCEWKGRLVDPARECGAECGGYDPADPPEADCEAARERHTPWTADPAGTDRKQTGLDRFSGT
;
A
#
# COMPACT_ATOMS: atom_id res chain seq x y z
N MET A 1 -9.03 -8.48 21.95
CA MET A 1 -8.27 -8.96 20.77
C MET A 1 -6.98 -8.15 20.59
N ARG A 2 -5.99 -8.68 19.85
CA ARG A 2 -4.71 -8.01 19.56
C ARG A 2 -4.81 -7.25 18.23
N GLU A 3 -4.21 -6.07 18.13
CA GLU A 3 -4.35 -5.19 16.95
C GLU A 3 -3.76 -5.82 15.68
N TYR A 4 -2.57 -6.42 15.75
CA TYR A 4 -1.91 -6.97 14.56
C TYR A 4 -2.64 -8.18 13.93
N PRO A 5 -2.99 -9.26 14.67
CA PRO A 5 -3.81 -10.34 14.11
C PRO A 5 -5.18 -9.89 13.58
N PHE A 6 -5.80 -8.89 14.21
CA PHE A 6 -7.05 -8.30 13.73
C PHE A 6 -6.84 -7.61 12.38
N GLU A 7 -5.80 -6.78 12.24
CA GLU A 7 -5.42 -6.14 10.97
C GLU A 7 -5.14 -7.17 9.87
N LEU A 8 -4.49 -8.30 10.19
CA LEU A 8 -4.28 -9.40 9.23
C LEU A 8 -5.61 -9.97 8.72
N ALA A 9 -6.52 -10.29 9.63
CA ALA A 9 -7.81 -10.88 9.29
C ALA A 9 -8.69 -9.91 8.48
N VAL A 10 -8.67 -8.61 8.82
CA VAL A 10 -9.36 -7.56 8.05
C VAL A 10 -8.78 -7.48 6.63
N CYS A 11 -7.45 -7.46 6.46
CA CYS A 11 -6.83 -7.43 5.13
C CYS A 11 -7.19 -8.68 4.30
N ALA A 12 -7.18 -9.87 4.92
CA ALA A 12 -7.55 -11.12 4.26
C ALA A 12 -9.00 -11.12 3.76
N THR A 13 -9.91 -10.47 4.49
CA THR A 13 -11.33 -10.34 4.11
C THR A 13 -11.49 -9.33 2.98
N ILE A 14 -10.91 -8.13 3.12
CA ILE A 14 -11.01 -7.09 2.10
C ILE A 14 -10.40 -7.57 0.77
N GLU A 15 -9.27 -8.28 0.80
CA GLU A 15 -8.67 -8.87 -0.41
C GLU A 15 -9.61 -9.88 -1.08
N ALA A 16 -10.39 -10.65 -0.31
CA ALA A 16 -11.32 -11.63 -0.86
C ALA A 16 -12.58 -10.98 -1.48
N GLU A 17 -12.97 -9.79 -1.02
CA GLU A 17 -14.16 -9.07 -1.49
C GLU A 17 -13.87 -7.97 -2.54
N SER A 18 -12.59 -7.66 -2.78
CA SER A 18 -12.16 -6.56 -3.63
C SER A 18 -11.46 -7.04 -4.90
N ASP A 19 -11.73 -6.36 -6.03
CA ASP A 19 -10.95 -6.49 -7.26
C ASP A 19 -9.64 -5.65 -7.22
N GLY A 20 -9.33 -5.01 -6.10
CA GLY A 20 -8.21 -4.10 -5.91
C GLY A 20 -6.97 -4.72 -5.28
N LEU A 21 -6.04 -3.84 -4.87
CA LEU A 21 -4.82 -4.22 -4.16
C LEU A 21 -4.84 -3.66 -2.74
N ILE A 22 -4.54 -4.50 -1.75
CA ILE A 22 -4.46 -4.10 -0.35
C ILE A 22 -3.00 -3.99 0.09
N ALA A 23 -2.69 -2.94 0.84
CA ALA A 23 -1.40 -2.80 1.48
C ALA A 23 -1.52 -2.20 2.87
N ARG A 24 -0.68 -2.67 3.79
CA ARG A 24 -0.73 -2.25 5.20
C ARG A 24 0.18 -1.06 5.48
N GLN A 25 -0.15 -0.29 6.51
CA GLN A 25 0.72 0.69 7.14
C GLN A 25 1.30 1.66 6.11
N LEU A 26 0.41 2.39 5.44
CA LEU A 26 0.75 3.34 4.40
C LEU A 26 0.05 4.67 4.59
N GLY A 27 0.67 5.71 4.07
CA GLY A 27 0.17 7.08 4.17
C GLY A 27 1.32 8.04 3.98
N THR A 28 1.16 9.30 4.34
CA THR A 28 2.21 10.31 4.20
C THR A 28 3.20 10.24 5.37
N HIS A 29 4.24 11.07 5.32
CA HIS A 29 5.15 11.26 6.45
C HIS A 29 4.47 11.75 7.75
N THR A 30 3.28 12.34 7.67
CA THR A 30 2.55 12.92 8.80
C THR A 30 1.42 12.02 9.28
N ARG A 31 1.03 11.02 8.48
CA ARG A 31 -0.09 10.13 8.79
C ARG A 31 0.03 8.81 8.03
N ILE A 32 0.05 7.69 8.77
CA ILE A 32 0.06 6.34 8.25
C ILE A 32 -1.24 5.67 8.66
N VAL A 33 -2.06 5.20 7.72
CA VAL A 33 -3.27 4.42 8.00
C VAL A 33 -2.93 2.93 8.09
N ASP A 34 -3.77 2.16 8.78
CA ASP A 34 -3.49 0.73 9.05
C ASP A 34 -3.54 -0.11 7.78
N ALA A 35 -4.51 0.13 6.89
CA ALA A 35 -4.52 -0.45 5.56
C ALA A 35 -5.09 0.50 4.49
N VAL A 36 -4.62 0.32 3.26
CA VAL A 36 -5.06 1.04 2.07
C VAL A 36 -5.47 0.04 1.01
N GLU A 37 -6.66 0.22 0.44
CA GLU A 37 -7.08 -0.41 -0.80
C GLU A 37 -6.82 0.54 -1.97
N ILE A 38 -6.19 0.04 -3.02
CA ILE A 38 -6.15 0.66 -4.33
C ILE A 38 -7.21 0.01 -5.21
N ARG A 39 -8.19 0.79 -5.66
CA ARG A 39 -9.15 0.35 -6.66
C ARG A 39 -8.54 0.49 -8.06
N PRO A 40 -8.68 -0.52 -8.94
CA PRO A 40 -8.14 -0.46 -10.29
C PRO A 40 -8.73 0.71 -11.08
N GLY A 41 -7.86 1.49 -11.72
CA GLY A 41 -8.22 2.56 -12.66
C GLY A 41 -8.23 2.07 -14.11
N PRO A 42 -8.47 2.98 -15.07
CA PRO A 42 -8.61 2.62 -16.49
C PRO A 42 -7.35 2.01 -17.11
N GLU A 43 -6.15 2.41 -16.66
CA GLU A 43 -4.87 1.92 -17.18
C GLU A 43 -4.16 1.00 -16.16
N PHE A 44 -4.92 0.24 -15.35
CA PHE A 44 -4.36 -0.66 -14.34
C PHE A 44 -3.48 -1.76 -14.93
N GLU A 45 -3.92 -2.39 -16.02
CA GLU A 45 -3.16 -3.44 -16.70
C GLU A 45 -1.82 -2.91 -17.24
N ASP A 46 -1.78 -1.67 -17.73
CA ASP A 46 -0.55 -1.02 -18.18
C ASP A 46 0.44 -0.83 -17.02
N ARG A 47 -0.05 -0.53 -15.81
CA ARG A 47 0.82 -0.45 -14.62
C ARG A 47 1.36 -1.82 -14.23
N VAL A 48 0.54 -2.86 -14.29
CA VAL A 48 0.94 -4.23 -13.99
C VAL A 48 2.03 -4.71 -14.94
N ALA A 49 1.90 -4.39 -16.23
CA ALA A 49 2.86 -4.79 -17.25
C ALA A 49 4.28 -4.22 -17.06
N ILE A 50 4.46 -3.11 -16.34
CA ILE A 50 5.78 -2.48 -16.14
C ILE A 50 6.65 -3.33 -15.22
N THR A 51 6.17 -3.60 -14.00
CA THR A 51 6.94 -4.26 -12.94
C THR A 51 6.04 -4.63 -11.76
N ALA A 52 6.42 -5.69 -11.05
CA ALA A 52 5.82 -6.12 -9.79
C ALA A 52 6.15 -5.17 -8.61
N GLU A 53 7.22 -4.38 -8.74
CA GLU A 53 7.74 -3.53 -7.68
C GLU A 53 7.15 -2.11 -7.68
N SER A 54 7.40 -1.33 -6.62
CA SER A 54 7.14 0.11 -6.62
C SER A 54 8.09 0.84 -7.56
N ILE A 55 7.56 1.74 -8.38
CA ILE A 55 8.40 2.62 -9.21
C ILE A 55 8.82 3.84 -8.37
N PRO A 56 10.10 4.27 -8.40
CA PRO A 56 10.54 5.45 -7.66
C PRO A 56 9.73 6.70 -8.02
N ASN A 57 9.14 7.36 -7.01
CA ASN A 57 8.30 8.55 -7.21
C ASN A 57 9.02 9.67 -7.98
N LEU A 58 10.31 9.88 -7.69
CA LEU A 58 11.12 10.89 -8.40
C LEU A 58 11.37 10.52 -9.86
N ALA A 59 11.34 9.23 -10.24
CA ALA A 59 11.40 8.82 -11.63
C ALA A 59 10.07 9.09 -12.35
N ILE A 60 8.93 8.88 -11.68
CA ILE A 60 7.60 9.18 -12.21
C ILE A 60 7.39 10.69 -12.38
N GLU A 61 7.88 11.48 -11.43
CA GLU A 61 7.75 12.94 -11.42
C GLU A 61 8.79 13.66 -12.30
N SER A 62 9.72 12.90 -12.88
CA SER A 62 10.80 13.43 -13.72
C SER A 62 10.32 13.87 -15.11
N ASP A 63 11.19 14.63 -15.81
CA ASP A 63 10.98 15.00 -17.21
C ASP A 63 11.35 13.90 -18.21
N VAL A 64 11.76 12.71 -17.75
CA VAL A 64 12.08 11.57 -18.61
C VAL A 64 10.78 11.03 -19.19
N GLY A 65 10.62 11.08 -20.51
CA GLY A 65 9.48 10.48 -21.20
C GLY A 65 9.88 9.23 -21.99
N ALA A 66 8.90 8.55 -22.58
CA ALA A 66 9.13 7.35 -23.40
C ALA A 66 9.67 7.64 -24.83
N GLY A 67 9.70 8.90 -25.26
CA GLY A 67 10.08 9.28 -26.63
C GLY A 67 11.58 9.50 -26.83
N ARG A 68 12.19 10.37 -26.02
CA ARG A 68 13.59 10.80 -26.18
C ARG A 68 14.37 10.59 -24.88
N ALA A 69 15.53 9.94 -25.00
CA ALA A 69 16.43 9.76 -23.88
C ALA A 69 17.03 11.09 -23.40
N ARG A 70 17.15 11.25 -22.07
CA ARG A 70 17.69 12.43 -21.39
C ARG A 70 18.96 12.10 -20.65
N TYR A 71 19.86 13.07 -20.52
CA TYR A 71 21.07 12.89 -19.73
C TYR A 71 20.69 12.73 -18.27
N TRP A 72 21.12 11.65 -17.63
CA TRP A 72 20.61 11.25 -16.32
C TRP A 72 20.81 12.31 -15.22
N LYS A 73 21.86 13.13 -15.30
CA LYS A 73 22.12 14.20 -14.32
C LYS A 73 21.14 15.36 -14.41
N ASP A 74 20.50 15.54 -15.56
CA ASP A 74 19.52 16.61 -15.81
C ASP A 74 18.09 16.05 -15.79
N ALA A 75 17.92 14.76 -15.49
CA ALA A 75 16.66 14.05 -15.60
C ALA A 75 15.85 14.09 -14.30
N ILE A 76 16.50 13.97 -13.15
CA ILE A 76 15.86 13.88 -11.83
C ILE A 76 16.16 15.15 -11.05
N ASP A 77 15.11 15.78 -10.52
CA ASP A 77 15.23 16.94 -9.63
C ASP A 77 15.66 16.50 -8.22
N ALA A 78 16.93 16.14 -8.08
CA ALA A 78 17.56 15.73 -6.83
C ALA A 78 19.08 15.95 -6.86
N ALA A 79 19.72 15.91 -5.69
CA ALA A 79 21.18 15.93 -5.61
C ALA A 79 21.80 14.78 -6.42
N PRO A 80 23.00 14.93 -7.02
CA PRO A 80 23.54 13.99 -8.00
C PRO A 80 23.61 12.52 -7.55
N ASP A 81 23.94 12.26 -6.29
CA ASP A 81 24.01 10.89 -5.79
C ASP A 81 22.60 10.29 -5.63
N ARG A 82 21.64 11.08 -5.14
CA ARG A 82 20.24 10.66 -5.06
C ARG A 82 19.60 10.47 -6.44
N ALA A 83 19.91 11.35 -7.39
CA ALA A 83 19.48 11.22 -8.78
C ALA A 83 20.02 9.92 -9.40
N ARG A 84 21.27 9.55 -9.07
CA ARG A 84 21.88 8.30 -9.52
C ARG A 84 21.13 7.08 -8.95
N GLU A 85 20.87 7.05 -7.65
CA GLU A 85 20.09 5.98 -7.01
C GLU A 85 18.70 5.82 -7.62
N VAL A 86 17.98 6.93 -7.84
CA VAL A 86 16.65 6.92 -8.47
C VAL A 86 16.72 6.34 -9.87
N VAL A 87 17.72 6.75 -10.67
CA VAL A 87 17.92 6.26 -12.02
C VAL A 87 18.31 4.79 -12.04
N ASP A 88 19.23 4.36 -11.17
CA ASP A 88 19.64 2.96 -11.08
C ASP A 88 18.47 2.07 -10.69
N ARG A 89 17.71 2.47 -9.68
CA ARG A 89 16.51 1.76 -9.25
C ARG A 89 15.43 1.74 -10.35
N ALA A 90 15.21 2.84 -11.04
CA ALA A 90 14.24 2.90 -12.14
C ALA A 90 14.64 1.99 -13.32
N VAL A 91 15.94 1.80 -13.56
CA VAL A 91 16.44 0.84 -14.55
C VAL A 91 16.31 -0.60 -14.07
N GLU A 92 16.63 -0.86 -12.81
CA GLU A 92 16.50 -2.19 -12.19
C GLU A 92 15.06 -2.72 -12.28
N VAL A 93 14.06 -1.88 -11.97
CA VAL A 93 12.64 -2.27 -12.07
C VAL A 93 12.08 -2.22 -13.49
N GLY A 94 12.89 -1.95 -14.52
CA GLY A 94 12.43 -1.91 -15.90
C GLY A 94 11.56 -0.71 -16.28
N PHE A 95 11.45 0.32 -15.43
CA PHE A 95 10.71 1.55 -15.76
C PHE A 95 11.52 2.47 -16.70
N PHE A 96 12.85 2.50 -16.51
CA PHE A 96 13.79 3.18 -17.40
C PHE A 96 14.64 2.17 -18.17
N GLU A 97 14.95 2.50 -19.41
CA GLU A 97 16.09 1.92 -20.12
C GLU A 97 17.26 2.92 -20.10
N ALA A 98 18.49 2.40 -20.15
CA ALA A 98 19.70 3.21 -20.19
C ALA A 98 20.51 2.94 -21.46
N GLU A 99 20.97 4.01 -22.10
CA GLU A 99 21.86 3.95 -23.26
C GLU A 99 23.09 4.84 -23.06
N ARG A 100 24.15 4.60 -23.83
CA ARG A 100 25.37 5.43 -23.81
C ARG A 100 25.54 6.19 -25.12
N ARG A 101 25.76 7.50 -25.04
CA ARG A 101 26.13 8.36 -26.19
C ARG A 101 27.39 9.13 -25.83
N ASN A 102 28.47 8.97 -26.60
CA ASN A 102 29.75 9.65 -26.38
C ASN A 102 30.24 9.55 -24.90
N GLY A 103 30.14 8.34 -24.31
CA GLY A 103 30.56 8.09 -22.93
C GLY A 103 29.60 8.61 -21.84
N ARG A 104 28.50 9.28 -22.19
CA ARG A 104 27.49 9.77 -21.25
C ARG A 104 26.29 8.83 -21.22
N ARG A 105 25.74 8.57 -20.03
CA ARG A 105 24.52 7.77 -19.84
C ARG A 105 23.29 8.62 -20.09
N TYR A 106 22.37 8.12 -20.90
CA TYR A 106 21.05 8.69 -21.12
C TYR A 106 20.00 7.68 -20.70
N VAL A 107 18.85 8.15 -20.24
CA VAL A 107 17.74 7.31 -19.80
C VAL A 107 16.44 7.73 -20.46
N ARG A 108 15.56 6.76 -20.68
CA ARG A 108 14.24 6.94 -21.27
C ARG A 108 13.25 6.02 -20.55
N GLN A 109 11.98 6.41 -20.45
CA GLN A 109 10.95 5.50 -19.95
C GLN A 109 10.70 4.37 -20.96
N THR A 110 10.48 3.15 -20.48
CA THR A 110 10.10 1.99 -21.32
C THR A 110 8.63 2.07 -21.75
N ALA A 111 7.78 2.64 -20.89
CA ALA A 111 6.39 2.99 -21.18
C ALA A 111 6.00 4.35 -20.58
N ARG A 112 4.94 4.97 -21.10
CA ARG A 112 4.34 6.14 -20.44
C ARG A 112 3.78 5.70 -19.09
N TYR A 113 4.01 6.47 -18.04
CA TYR A 113 3.40 6.20 -16.74
C TYR A 113 1.85 6.29 -16.84
N PRO A 114 1.11 5.23 -16.49
CA PRO A 114 -0.33 5.14 -16.72
C PRO A 114 -1.18 5.85 -15.67
N ASP A 115 -2.43 6.16 -16.02
CA ASP A 115 -3.49 6.58 -15.10
C ASP A 115 -4.23 5.35 -14.53
N TRP A 116 -3.60 4.70 -13.56
CA TRP A 116 -3.97 3.37 -13.11
C TRP A 116 -4.73 3.33 -11.77
N VAL A 117 -4.90 4.47 -11.10
CA VAL A 117 -5.51 4.56 -9.77
C VAL A 117 -6.98 4.98 -9.91
N GLY A 118 -7.91 4.04 -9.71
CA GLY A 118 -9.35 4.32 -9.73
C GLY A 118 -9.89 4.90 -8.42
N GLY A 119 -9.15 4.75 -7.33
CA GLY A 119 -9.45 5.34 -6.03
C GLY A 119 -8.66 4.67 -4.91
N LEU A 120 -8.64 5.30 -3.75
CA LEU A 120 -7.98 4.82 -2.54
C LEU A 120 -8.98 4.79 -1.37
N ARG A 121 -9.12 3.65 -0.70
CA ARG A 121 -9.85 3.56 0.57
C ARG A 121 -8.89 3.33 1.72
N ALA A 122 -9.09 4.04 2.83
CA ALA A 122 -8.34 3.82 4.06
C ALA A 122 -9.17 3.01 5.06
N PHE A 123 -8.50 2.06 5.72
CA PHE A 123 -9.06 1.29 6.81
C PHE A 123 -8.26 1.55 8.08
N GLU A 124 -8.96 1.93 9.15
CA GLU A 124 -8.42 2.12 10.49
C GLU A 124 -8.95 1.01 11.39
N ASN A 125 -8.05 0.25 11.99
CA ASN A 125 -8.39 -0.92 12.77
C ASN A 125 -8.37 -0.59 14.26
N LYS A 126 -9.54 -0.64 14.90
CA LYS A 126 -9.65 -0.52 16.35
C LYS A 126 -10.54 -1.63 16.90
N PRO A 127 -9.99 -2.81 17.22
CA PRO A 127 -10.80 -3.93 17.71
C PRO A 127 -11.54 -3.60 19.02
N ASP A 128 -10.92 -2.84 19.92
CA ASP A 128 -11.50 -2.41 21.21
C ASP A 128 -11.79 -0.89 21.24
N LEU A 129 -13.05 -0.51 21.04
CA LEU A 129 -13.50 0.89 21.15
C LEU A 129 -13.59 1.39 22.60
N GLY A 130 -13.47 0.53 23.60
CA GLY A 130 -13.34 0.92 25.00
C GLY A 130 -12.00 1.60 25.30
N ARG A 131 -11.00 1.44 24.43
CA ARG A 131 -9.67 2.07 24.52
C ARG A 131 -9.30 2.73 23.19
N PRO A 132 -10.00 3.81 22.80
CA PRO A 132 -9.86 4.38 21.46
C PRO A 132 -8.50 5.06 21.23
N GLY A 133 -7.79 5.47 22.29
CA GLY A 133 -6.54 6.24 22.15
C GLY A 133 -6.78 7.51 21.34
N ASP A 134 -5.92 7.76 20.35
CA ASP A 134 -5.98 8.94 19.46
C ASP A 134 -6.90 8.76 18.24
N LEU A 135 -7.72 7.70 18.20
CA LEU A 135 -8.55 7.34 17.04
C LEU A 135 -9.39 8.51 16.50
N GLU A 136 -10.05 9.26 17.38
CA GLU A 136 -10.90 10.39 16.97
C GLU A 136 -10.09 11.46 16.24
N LEU A 137 -8.92 11.80 16.76
CA LEU A 137 -8.02 12.76 16.14
C LEU A 137 -7.52 12.21 14.79
N GLN A 138 -7.07 10.96 14.75
CA GLN A 138 -6.60 10.30 13.53
C GLN A 138 -7.65 10.34 12.41
N LEU A 139 -8.89 9.96 12.70
CA LEU A 139 -9.99 10.00 11.73
C LEU A 139 -10.31 11.43 11.27
N ARG A 140 -10.26 12.42 12.17
CA ARG A 140 -10.41 13.83 11.79
C ARG A 140 -9.30 14.28 10.85
N LYS A 141 -8.05 13.85 11.08
CA LYS A 141 -6.92 14.15 10.18
C LYS A 141 -7.16 13.59 8.78
N ASP A 142 -7.60 12.34 8.70
CA ASP A 142 -7.85 11.65 7.41
C ASP A 142 -8.98 12.33 6.63
N VAL A 143 -10.08 12.67 7.30
CA VAL A 143 -11.22 13.38 6.71
C VAL A 143 -10.84 14.81 6.30
N SER A 144 -10.14 15.55 7.16
CA SER A 144 -9.73 16.94 6.92
C SER A 144 -8.79 17.07 5.71
N LEU A 145 -7.86 16.13 5.55
CA LEU A 145 -6.97 16.12 4.40
C LEU A 145 -7.69 15.61 3.15
N ALA A 146 -8.64 14.67 3.29
CA ALA A 146 -9.34 14.02 2.19
C ALA A 146 -8.36 13.44 1.16
N LEU A 147 -7.35 12.71 1.65
CA LEU A 147 -6.37 12.02 0.81
C LEU A 147 -6.95 10.73 0.23
N PHE A 148 -7.87 10.08 0.94
CA PHE A 148 -8.56 8.86 0.55
C PHE A 148 -9.99 9.20 0.13
N ASP A 149 -10.53 8.43 -0.81
CA ASP A 149 -11.91 8.59 -1.29
C ASP A 149 -12.91 8.21 -0.20
N GLU A 150 -12.59 7.18 0.59
CA GLU A 150 -13.37 6.71 1.71
C GLU A 150 -12.44 6.36 2.89
N VAL A 151 -12.89 6.63 4.11
CA VAL A 151 -12.22 6.25 5.35
C VAL A 151 -13.17 5.38 6.15
N ILE A 152 -12.71 4.20 6.55
CA ILE A 152 -13.52 3.17 7.20
C ILE A 152 -12.84 2.77 8.51
N LEU A 153 -13.55 2.90 9.62
CA LEU A 153 -13.17 2.32 10.90
C LEU A 153 -13.68 0.88 10.96
N VAL A 154 -12.79 -0.07 11.19
CA VAL A 154 -13.12 -1.49 11.39
C VAL A 154 -12.91 -1.86 12.84
N THR A 155 -13.91 -2.50 13.45
CA THR A 155 -13.88 -2.86 14.88
C THR A 155 -14.54 -4.21 15.15
N GLU A 156 -14.10 -4.91 16.19
CA GLU A 156 -14.81 -6.08 16.72
C GLU A 156 -15.87 -5.67 17.75
N SER A 157 -15.69 -4.50 18.37
CA SER A 157 -16.55 -3.99 19.42
C SER A 157 -17.97 -3.75 18.95
N TYR A 158 -18.93 -4.03 19.83
CA TYR A 158 -20.30 -3.57 19.60
C TYR A 158 -20.35 -2.03 19.53
N VAL A 159 -20.89 -1.51 18.43
CA VAL A 159 -20.93 -0.07 18.17
C VAL A 159 -22.19 0.53 18.78
N THR A 160 -22.01 1.54 19.64
CA THR A 160 -23.12 2.26 20.28
C THR A 160 -23.29 3.64 19.64
N GLY A 161 -24.44 4.29 19.85
CA GLY A 161 -24.63 5.68 19.44
C GLY A 161 -23.61 6.64 20.05
N ALA A 162 -23.15 6.38 21.28
CA ALA A 162 -22.10 7.18 21.92
C ALA A 162 -20.74 7.03 21.23
N HIS A 163 -20.44 5.85 20.66
CA HIS A 163 -19.25 5.66 19.83
C HIS A 163 -19.38 6.44 18.52
N LEU A 164 -20.52 6.29 17.83
CA LEU A 164 -20.77 6.97 16.55
C LEU A 164 -20.68 8.50 16.66
N ASN A 165 -21.15 9.08 17.76
CA ASN A 165 -21.09 10.53 17.99
C ASN A 165 -19.67 11.12 18.09
N ARG A 166 -18.64 10.27 18.29
CA ARG A 166 -17.22 10.69 18.33
C ARG A 166 -16.50 10.48 16.99
N ILE A 167 -17.12 9.75 16.07
CA ILE A 167 -16.54 9.37 14.79
C ILE A 167 -17.11 10.33 13.74
N PRO A 168 -16.29 11.04 12.94
CA PRO A 168 -16.78 11.95 11.91
C PRO A 168 -17.84 11.28 11.01
N ASP A 169 -18.91 12.00 10.66
CA ASP A 169 -20.08 11.40 9.97
C ASP A 169 -19.75 10.79 8.61
N SER A 170 -18.72 11.30 7.93
CA SER A 170 -18.25 10.77 6.65
C SER A 170 -17.53 9.43 6.78
N VAL A 171 -17.04 9.06 7.97
CA VAL A 171 -16.30 7.82 8.20
C VAL A 171 -17.27 6.64 8.27
N GLY A 172 -17.02 5.64 7.42
CA GLY A 172 -17.71 4.36 7.48
C GLY A 172 -17.34 3.61 8.75
N VAL A 173 -18.26 2.84 9.31
CA VAL A 173 -18.02 2.02 10.51
C VAL A 173 -18.45 0.61 10.22
N TRP A 174 -17.49 -0.31 10.24
CA TRP A 174 -17.68 -1.73 10.01
C TRP A 174 -17.42 -2.47 11.30
N ARG A 175 -18.34 -3.38 11.63
CA ARG A 175 -18.12 -4.37 12.67
C ARG A 175 -17.68 -5.67 12.01
N PHE A 176 -16.58 -6.23 12.48
CA PHE A 176 -15.91 -7.37 11.87
C PHE A 176 -15.83 -8.54 12.85
N ASP A 177 -16.22 -9.73 12.39
CA ASP A 177 -16.06 -10.98 13.12
C ASP A 177 -14.81 -11.72 12.61
N THR A 178 -13.79 -11.87 13.46
CA THR A 178 -12.54 -12.52 13.05
C THR A 178 -12.63 -14.04 12.92
N GLU A 179 -13.67 -14.66 13.47
CA GLU A 179 -13.86 -16.11 13.38
C GLU A 179 -14.51 -16.48 12.05
N THR A 180 -15.51 -15.71 11.60
CA THR A 180 -16.24 -15.99 10.36
C THR A 180 -15.76 -15.16 9.16
N GLY A 181 -15.10 -14.03 9.40
CA GLY A 181 -14.75 -13.07 8.36
C GLY A 181 -15.92 -12.16 7.96
N ASP A 182 -17.05 -12.21 8.67
CA ASP A 182 -18.23 -11.43 8.32
C ASP A 182 -18.05 -9.94 8.63
N ILE A 183 -18.51 -9.09 7.71
CA ILE A 183 -18.54 -7.63 7.86
C ILE A 183 -20.00 -7.16 8.01
N GLU A 184 -20.31 -6.56 9.16
CA GLU A 184 -21.54 -5.81 9.40
C GLU A 184 -21.28 -4.31 9.17
N VAL A 185 -21.90 -3.74 8.13
CA VAL A 185 -21.81 -2.29 7.87
C VAL A 185 -22.76 -1.53 8.80
N VAL A 186 -22.24 -1.04 9.92
CA VAL A 186 -22.99 -0.23 10.90
C VAL A 186 -23.30 1.16 10.34
N ARG A 187 -22.34 1.76 9.63
CA ARG A 187 -22.51 3.02 8.89
C ARG A 187 -21.72 2.97 7.60
N ALA A 188 -22.36 3.28 6.47
CA ALA A 188 -21.67 3.41 5.19
C ALA A 188 -20.75 4.65 5.20
N ALA A 189 -19.59 4.56 4.56
CA ALA A 189 -18.73 5.72 4.36
C ALA A 189 -19.38 6.71 3.38
N THR A 190 -19.13 8.00 3.58
CA THR A 190 -19.47 9.05 2.62
C THR A 190 -18.21 9.40 1.83
N PRO A 191 -18.26 9.43 0.48
CA PRO A 191 -17.11 9.82 -0.32
C PRO A 191 -16.59 11.21 0.02
N LEU A 192 -15.26 11.35 0.11
CA LEU A 192 -14.57 12.60 0.37
C LEU A 192 -14.15 13.30 -0.93
N SER A 193 -14.05 14.63 -0.89
CA SER A 193 -13.62 15.46 -2.02
C SER A 193 -12.10 15.41 -2.19
N THR A 194 -11.62 14.54 -3.08
CA THR A 194 -10.17 14.31 -3.29
C THR A 194 -9.56 15.29 -4.31
N ASP A 195 -10.38 15.99 -5.09
CA ASP A 195 -10.01 16.94 -6.14
C ASP A 195 -10.08 18.42 -5.73
N GLU A 196 -10.67 18.72 -4.57
CA GLU A 196 -10.59 20.04 -3.94
C GLU A 196 -9.40 20.15 -2.96
N PRO A 197 -8.91 21.35 -2.60
CA PRO A 197 -7.92 21.49 -1.54
C PRO A 197 -8.38 20.89 -0.20
N GLY A 198 -7.44 20.35 0.57
CA GLY A 198 -7.67 19.81 1.92
C GLY A 198 -6.84 20.52 2.99
N VAL A 199 -6.99 20.13 4.24
CA VAL A 199 -6.23 20.68 5.37
C VAL A 199 -5.52 19.57 6.12
N ALA A 200 -4.19 19.60 6.13
CA ALA A 200 -3.38 18.73 6.96
C ALA A 200 -3.31 19.30 8.39
N VAL A 201 -3.73 18.52 9.38
CA VAL A 201 -3.60 18.88 10.80
C VAL A 201 -2.30 18.32 11.34
N LEU A 202 -1.36 19.20 11.65
CA LEU A 202 0.00 18.87 12.06
C LEU A 202 0.05 18.54 13.56
N GLU A 203 -0.24 19.53 14.40
CA GLU A 203 -0.21 19.44 15.86
C GLU A 203 -1.51 20.02 16.44
N GLU A 204 -2.03 19.40 17.50
CA GLU A 204 -3.19 19.88 18.23
C GLU A 204 -2.85 20.00 19.72
N SER A 205 -3.21 21.15 20.28
CA SER A 205 -3.17 21.44 21.71
C SER A 205 -4.49 22.10 22.11
N PRO A 206 -4.85 22.12 23.41
CA PRO A 206 -6.12 22.71 23.84
C PRO A 206 -6.35 24.17 23.42
N ALA A 207 -5.29 24.92 23.12
CA ALA A 207 -5.36 26.34 22.74
C ALA A 207 -4.99 26.62 21.27
N ARG A 208 -4.49 25.63 20.52
CA ARG A 208 -3.93 25.85 19.18
C ARG A 208 -3.97 24.57 18.35
N VAL A 209 -4.39 24.71 17.10
CA VAL A 209 -4.29 23.68 16.06
C VAL A 209 -3.39 24.22 14.95
N ASP A 210 -2.29 23.53 14.69
CA ASP A 210 -1.41 23.83 13.58
C ASP A 210 -1.89 23.10 12.34
N ILE A 211 -2.20 23.88 11.31
CA ILE A 211 -2.76 23.39 10.04
C ILE A 211 -1.92 23.85 8.86
N GLU A 212 -1.92 23.04 7.82
CA GLU A 212 -1.31 23.34 6.54
C GLU A 212 -2.35 23.11 5.43
N PRO A 213 -2.71 24.15 4.65
CA PRO A 213 -3.52 23.97 3.45
C PRO A 213 -2.76 23.14 2.42
N VAL A 214 -3.39 22.10 1.89
CA VAL A 214 -2.83 21.22 0.86
C VAL A 214 -3.65 21.38 -0.41
N THR A 215 -2.99 21.78 -1.50
CA THR A 215 -3.66 21.95 -2.79
C THR A 215 -4.11 20.62 -3.38
N ALA A 216 -5.10 20.66 -4.28
CA ALA A 216 -5.54 19.49 -5.02
C ALA A 216 -4.38 18.81 -5.79
N ALA A 217 -3.47 19.60 -6.37
CA ALA A 217 -2.30 19.08 -7.08
C ALA A 217 -1.32 18.35 -6.16
N GLU A 218 -1.11 18.85 -4.94
CA GLU A 218 -0.31 18.18 -3.91
C GLU A 218 -0.97 16.89 -3.45
N LYS A 219 -2.29 16.88 -3.22
CA LYS A 219 -3.03 15.65 -2.90
C LYS A 219 -2.92 14.62 -4.01
N ALA A 220 -3.06 15.02 -5.27
CA ALA A 220 -2.90 14.10 -6.41
C ALA A 220 -1.50 13.46 -6.44
N ARG A 221 -0.43 14.24 -6.17
CA ARG A 221 0.93 13.70 -6.03
C ARG A 221 1.02 12.73 -4.87
N LEU A 222 0.54 13.10 -3.68
CA LEU A 222 0.57 12.24 -2.50
C LEU A 222 -0.20 10.94 -2.70
N ARG A 223 -1.39 10.99 -3.32
CA ARG A 223 -2.20 9.82 -3.68
C ARG A 223 -1.43 8.86 -4.56
N ARG A 224 -0.78 9.36 -5.62
CA ARG A 224 0.08 8.54 -6.49
C ARG A 224 1.22 7.88 -5.71
N ARG A 225 1.89 8.62 -4.81
CA ARG A 225 2.99 8.08 -3.99
C ARG A 225 2.52 7.03 -2.97
N VAL A 226 1.29 7.14 -2.45
CA VAL A 226 0.67 6.13 -1.60
C VAL A 226 0.36 4.89 -2.44
N ALA A 227 -0.30 5.07 -3.59
CA ALA A 227 -0.64 3.98 -4.50
C ALA A 227 0.60 3.20 -4.98
N GLU A 228 1.67 3.87 -5.40
CA GLU A 228 2.91 3.18 -5.84
C GLU A 228 3.56 2.35 -4.72
N ARG A 229 3.57 2.86 -3.49
CA ARG A 229 4.08 2.09 -2.35
C ARG A 229 3.16 0.93 -1.99
N ALA A 230 1.84 1.13 -2.06
CA ALA A 230 0.88 0.06 -1.84
C ALA A 230 1.01 -1.05 -2.89
N TYR A 231 1.21 -0.67 -4.15
CA TYR A 231 1.44 -1.61 -5.24
C TYR A 231 2.67 -2.49 -4.99
N GLY A 232 3.82 -1.93 -4.62
CA GLY A 232 5.01 -2.75 -4.35
C GLY A 232 4.90 -3.55 -3.05
N LYS A 233 4.44 -2.92 -1.96
CA LYS A 233 4.52 -3.48 -0.60
C LYS A 233 3.53 -4.62 -0.33
N GLY A 234 2.27 -4.49 -0.76
CA GLY A 234 1.20 -5.39 -0.33
C GLY A 234 0.98 -5.38 1.19
N TRP A 235 0.34 -6.42 1.71
CA TRP A 235 -0.01 -6.53 3.13
C TRP A 235 0.51 -7.80 3.82
N ARG A 236 0.98 -8.82 3.11
CA ARG A 236 1.59 -9.99 3.76
C ARG A 236 2.97 -9.63 4.32
N PRO A 237 3.41 -10.22 5.44
CA PRO A 237 4.76 -10.00 5.92
C PRO A 237 5.79 -10.59 4.94
N GLU A 238 6.94 -9.94 4.83
CA GLU A 238 8.03 -10.38 3.94
C GLU A 238 8.64 -11.71 4.39
N THR A 239 8.67 -11.96 5.70
CA THR A 239 9.23 -13.18 6.28
C THR A 239 8.37 -13.67 7.44
N LEU A 240 8.37 -14.98 7.65
CA LEU A 240 7.74 -15.64 8.78
C LEU A 240 8.75 -15.88 9.93
N PRO A 241 8.30 -16.09 11.18
CA PRO A 241 9.21 -16.29 12.30
C PRO A 241 10.12 -17.52 12.14
N ALA A 242 11.41 -17.37 12.45
CA ALA A 242 12.39 -18.45 12.54
C ALA A 242 12.20 -19.27 13.84
N CYS A 243 11.16 -20.11 13.86
CA CYS A 243 10.72 -20.87 15.04
C CYS A 243 10.03 -22.17 14.61
N SER A 244 10.30 -23.29 15.29
CA SER A 244 9.68 -24.60 14.98
C SER A 244 8.17 -24.63 15.18
N GLN A 245 7.64 -23.68 15.96
CA GLN A 245 6.20 -23.50 16.19
C GLN A 245 5.52 -22.61 15.15
N ALA A 246 6.25 -22.08 14.17
CA ALA A 246 5.71 -21.17 13.17
C ALA A 246 5.26 -21.94 11.92
N GLU A 247 4.04 -21.62 11.47
CA GLU A 247 3.48 -22.13 10.23
C GLU A 247 3.00 -20.97 9.36
N ALA A 248 2.99 -21.21 8.05
CA ALA A 248 2.26 -20.38 7.10
C ALA A 248 0.79 -20.80 7.14
N GLY A 249 -0.07 -19.91 7.64
CA GLY A 249 -1.51 -20.14 7.67
C GLY A 249 -2.28 -18.85 7.52
N GLY A 250 -3.59 -18.91 7.65
CA GLY A 250 -4.46 -17.74 7.61
C GLY A 250 -5.46 -17.68 8.78
N PRO A 251 -6.36 -16.69 8.77
CA PRO A 251 -7.45 -16.64 9.75
C PRO A 251 -8.40 -17.84 9.58
N PRO A 252 -9.26 -18.15 10.58
CA PRO A 252 -10.11 -19.35 10.56
C PRO A 252 -11.01 -19.49 9.31
N PHE A 253 -11.50 -18.37 8.78
CA PHE A 253 -12.33 -18.33 7.57
C PHE A 253 -11.54 -18.42 6.26
N ARG A 254 -10.21 -18.36 6.32
CA ARG A 254 -9.30 -18.44 5.18
C ARG A 254 -7.96 -19.06 5.60
N PRO A 255 -7.93 -20.36 5.92
CA PRO A 255 -6.76 -21.00 6.51
C PRO A 255 -5.57 -21.11 5.54
N ASP A 256 -5.82 -21.16 4.24
CA ASP A 256 -4.81 -21.31 3.19
C ASP A 256 -4.21 -19.94 2.81
N ASP A 257 -3.37 -19.38 3.68
CA ASP A 257 -2.66 -18.11 3.45
C ASP A 257 -1.21 -18.18 3.97
N ALA A 258 -0.41 -17.14 3.71
CA ALA A 258 1.00 -17.04 4.08
C ALA A 258 1.21 -16.06 5.25
N LEU A 259 0.46 -16.24 6.35
CA LEU A 259 0.50 -15.38 7.54
C LEU A 259 1.16 -16.12 8.72
N PRO A 260 1.70 -15.37 9.71
CA PRO A 260 2.45 -15.95 10.83
C PRO A 260 1.51 -16.61 11.84
N TYR A 261 1.21 -17.88 11.63
CA TYR A 261 0.49 -18.72 12.58
C TYR A 261 1.49 -19.37 13.55
N CYS A 262 1.13 -19.44 14.84
CA CYS A 262 1.94 -20.11 15.84
C CYS A 262 1.15 -21.28 16.45
N GLU A 263 1.60 -22.51 16.21
CA GLU A 263 0.97 -23.74 16.72
C GLU A 263 0.89 -23.74 18.25
N TRP A 264 2.00 -23.39 18.93
CA TRP A 264 2.04 -23.32 20.39
C TRP A 264 1.00 -22.37 20.99
N LYS A 265 0.70 -21.26 20.30
CA LYS A 265 -0.33 -20.29 20.74
C LYS A 265 -1.71 -20.57 20.13
N GLY A 266 -1.79 -21.44 19.12
CA GLY A 266 -3.01 -21.77 18.38
C GLY A 266 -3.64 -20.60 17.63
N ARG A 267 -2.85 -19.62 17.15
CA ARG A 267 -3.36 -18.42 16.47
C ARG A 267 -2.30 -17.66 15.68
N LEU A 268 -2.75 -16.69 14.88
CA LEU A 268 -1.90 -15.66 14.30
C LEU A 268 -1.20 -14.82 15.38
N VAL A 269 0.05 -14.44 15.13
CA VAL A 269 0.91 -13.69 16.05
C VAL A 269 1.51 -12.45 15.39
N ASP A 270 1.91 -11.46 16.19
CA ASP A 270 2.84 -10.40 15.77
C ASP A 270 4.29 -10.88 15.98
N PRO A 271 5.04 -11.26 14.92
CA PRO A 271 6.38 -11.80 15.06
C PRO A 271 7.34 -10.87 15.81
N ALA A 272 7.24 -9.56 15.57
CA ALA A 272 8.17 -8.58 16.13
C ALA A 272 7.99 -8.38 17.63
N ARG A 273 6.80 -8.69 18.17
CA ARG A 273 6.46 -8.51 19.58
C ARG A 273 6.32 -9.81 20.36
N GLU A 274 5.97 -10.90 19.69
CA GLU A 274 5.58 -12.15 20.34
C GLU A 274 6.55 -13.30 20.15
N CYS A 275 7.46 -13.21 19.16
CA CYS A 275 8.39 -14.26 18.81
C CYS A 275 9.83 -13.86 19.19
N GLY A 276 10.62 -14.84 19.63
CA GLY A 276 12.01 -14.64 20.07
C GLY A 276 12.28 -15.27 21.43
N ALA A 277 13.51 -15.09 21.94
CA ALA A 277 14.03 -15.80 23.12
C ALA A 277 13.21 -15.61 24.41
N GLU A 278 12.40 -14.57 24.51
CA GLU A 278 11.54 -14.30 25.66
C GLU A 278 10.19 -15.06 25.61
N CYS A 279 9.83 -15.63 24.46
CA CYS A 279 8.62 -16.44 24.33
C CYS A 279 8.88 -17.86 24.85
N GLY A 280 8.07 -18.33 25.81
CA GLY A 280 8.24 -19.65 26.42
C GLY A 280 8.03 -20.85 25.50
N GLY A 281 7.44 -20.63 24.31
CA GLY A 281 7.33 -21.64 23.25
C GLY A 281 8.30 -21.41 22.09
N TYR A 282 9.23 -20.47 22.20
CA TYR A 282 10.21 -20.22 21.15
C TYR A 282 11.22 -21.34 21.09
N ASP A 283 11.35 -21.91 19.90
CA ASP A 283 12.30 -22.98 19.59
C ASP A 283 12.93 -22.67 18.23
N PRO A 284 14.21 -22.23 18.18
CA PRO A 284 14.84 -21.77 16.95
C PRO A 284 14.83 -22.83 15.84
N ALA A 285 14.33 -22.46 14.67
CA ALA A 285 14.36 -23.26 13.45
C ALA A 285 14.42 -22.33 12.24
N ASP A 286 14.59 -22.88 11.04
CA ASP A 286 14.39 -22.11 9.82
C ASP A 286 12.93 -21.64 9.73
N PRO A 287 12.66 -20.44 9.18
CA PRO A 287 11.30 -20.00 8.91
C PRO A 287 10.55 -21.03 8.04
N PRO A 288 9.23 -21.22 8.25
CA PRO A 288 8.45 -22.09 7.40
C PRO A 288 8.52 -21.63 5.93
N GLU A 289 8.56 -22.58 5.01
CA GLU A 289 8.49 -22.30 3.58
C GLU A 289 7.11 -21.68 3.26
N ALA A 290 7.10 -20.42 2.83
CA ALA A 290 5.90 -19.70 2.47
C ALA A 290 6.16 -18.79 1.28
N ASP A 291 5.30 -18.88 0.27
CA ASP A 291 5.36 -18.02 -0.91
C ASP A 291 4.28 -16.92 -0.80
N CYS A 292 4.65 -15.82 -0.12
CA CYS A 292 3.79 -14.66 0.08
C CYS A 292 3.42 -13.98 -1.24
N GLU A 293 4.32 -14.00 -2.22
CA GLU A 293 4.10 -13.41 -3.55
C GLU A 293 3.12 -14.25 -4.35
N ALA A 294 3.30 -15.58 -4.39
CA ALA A 294 2.33 -16.46 -5.03
C ALA A 294 0.96 -16.40 -4.33
N ALA A 295 0.92 -16.25 -3.00
CA ALA A 295 -0.35 -16.00 -2.30
C ALA A 295 -1.01 -14.70 -2.79
N ARG A 296 -0.25 -13.61 -2.86
CA ARG A 296 -0.76 -12.33 -3.37
C ARG A 296 -1.25 -12.42 -4.81
N GLU A 297 -0.48 -13.02 -5.72
CA GLU A 297 -0.85 -13.17 -7.13
C GLU A 297 -2.09 -14.06 -7.32
N ARG A 298 -2.27 -15.11 -6.51
CA ARG A 298 -3.49 -15.95 -6.57
C ARG A 298 -4.77 -15.18 -6.21
N HIS A 299 -4.66 -14.11 -5.43
CA HIS A 299 -5.80 -13.47 -4.79
C HIS A 299 -6.04 -12.04 -5.25
N THR A 300 -5.19 -11.50 -6.12
CA THR A 300 -5.25 -10.11 -6.55
C THR A 300 -4.87 -10.00 -8.02
N PRO A 301 -5.17 -8.87 -8.70
CA PRO A 301 -4.71 -8.65 -10.07
C PRO A 301 -3.23 -8.26 -10.19
N TRP A 302 -2.43 -8.38 -9.11
CA TRP A 302 -0.98 -8.15 -9.13
C TRP A 302 -0.25 -9.36 -9.73
N THR A 303 0.81 -9.11 -10.49
CA THR A 303 1.63 -10.16 -11.14
C THR A 303 3.05 -10.12 -10.61
N ALA A 304 3.59 -11.27 -10.20
CA ALA A 304 4.94 -11.37 -9.61
C ALA A 304 6.05 -11.21 -10.65
N ASP A 305 5.84 -11.76 -11.84
CA ASP A 305 6.78 -11.68 -12.96
C ASP A 305 6.07 -11.17 -14.23
N PRO A 306 5.77 -9.86 -14.31
CA PRO A 306 5.14 -9.28 -15.48
C PRO A 306 6.08 -9.32 -16.68
N ALA A 307 5.51 -9.43 -17.90
CA ALA A 307 6.28 -9.54 -19.13
C ALA A 307 7.23 -8.36 -19.43
N GLY A 308 7.05 -7.22 -18.74
CA GLY A 308 7.78 -5.98 -18.96
C GLY A 308 7.24 -5.19 -20.17
N THR A 309 7.60 -3.91 -20.22
CA THR A 309 7.19 -3.00 -21.29
C THR A 309 8.25 -2.75 -22.36
N ASP A 310 9.34 -3.53 -22.35
CA ASP A 310 10.41 -3.39 -23.32
C ASP A 310 9.90 -3.71 -24.74
N ARG A 311 9.83 -2.67 -25.56
CA ARG A 311 9.61 -2.82 -26.99
C ARG A 311 10.78 -3.58 -27.59
N LYS A 312 10.62 -4.88 -27.83
CA LYS A 312 11.32 -5.52 -28.95
C LYS A 312 10.91 -4.73 -30.18
N GLN A 313 11.82 -3.91 -30.68
CA GLN A 313 11.66 -3.18 -31.93
C GLN A 313 11.64 -4.22 -33.07
N THR A 314 10.51 -4.90 -33.26
CA THR A 314 10.31 -5.78 -34.40
C THR A 314 10.24 -4.92 -35.66
N GLY A 315 11.33 -4.94 -36.43
CA GLY A 315 11.32 -4.66 -37.86
C GLY A 315 11.47 -3.20 -38.28
N LEU A 316 12.65 -2.61 -38.04
CA LEU A 316 13.16 -1.56 -38.94
C LEU A 316 13.89 -2.13 -40.17
N ASP A 317 14.08 -3.45 -40.22
CA ASP A 317 14.66 -4.13 -41.39
C ASP A 317 13.72 -4.11 -42.62
N ARG A 318 12.47 -3.63 -42.48
CA ARG A 318 11.51 -3.53 -43.59
C ARG A 318 11.51 -2.19 -44.33
N PHE A 319 12.32 -1.21 -43.91
CA PHE A 319 12.43 0.08 -44.60
C PHE A 319 13.81 0.34 -45.22
N SER A 320 14.67 -0.68 -45.28
CA SER A 320 15.89 -0.64 -46.09
C SER A 320 15.62 -1.22 -47.49
N GLY A 321 14.90 -0.48 -48.32
CA GLY A 321 14.68 -0.87 -49.71
C GLY A 321 13.60 -0.06 -50.40
N THR A 322 13.93 1.13 -50.89
CA THR A 322 13.92 1.51 -52.32
C THR A 322 14.61 2.87 -52.44
#